data_AF-A0A3Q9JIN0-F1
#
_entry.id   AF-A0A3Q9JIN0-F1
#
_cell.length_a   1.000
_cell.length_b   1.000
_cell.length_c   1.000
_cell.angle_alpha   90.00
_cell.angle_beta   90.00
_cell.angle_gamma   90.00
#
_symmetry.space_group_name_H-M   'P 1'
#
loop_
_entity.id
_entity.type
_entity.pdbx_description
1 polymer ?
#
loop_
_entity_poly.entity_id
_entity_poly.type
_entity_poly.pdbx_seq_one_letter_code
_entity_poly.pdbx_strand_id
1 'polypeptide(L)'
;MIKNKKILISMQLCICLRLKALLHLLEEFFMKKAIIMASAIVLSSLSYVSAATAPTAATKPVQSWTCQDFLDLSETYRPTAVGVVQVINEKKHTDKDYLDIDGLETITPSVVTICTANPKASLPKAVKQAAAKK
;
A
#
# COMPACT_ATOMS: atom_id res chain seq x y z
N MET A 1 10.57 58.93 -33.45
CA MET A 1 11.41 57.73 -33.20
C MET A 1 11.00 56.87 -31.99
N ILE A 2 10.10 57.31 -31.09
CA ILE A 2 9.77 56.61 -29.83
C ILE A 2 8.79 55.42 -30.02
N LYS A 3 7.94 55.43 -31.06
CA LYS A 3 6.96 54.37 -31.36
C LYS A 3 7.61 53.02 -31.71
N ASN A 4 8.70 53.02 -32.50
CA ASN A 4 9.44 51.80 -32.86
C ASN A 4 10.08 51.11 -31.66
N LYS A 5 10.58 51.88 -30.67
CA LYS A 5 11.24 51.32 -29.49
C LYS A 5 10.25 50.60 -28.57
N LYS A 6 9.02 51.13 -28.41
CA LYS A 6 7.95 50.46 -27.65
C LYS A 6 7.48 49.15 -28.29
N ILE A 7 7.38 49.13 -29.62
CA ILE A 7 7.02 47.91 -30.37
C ILE A 7 8.11 46.84 -30.22
N LEU A 8 9.39 47.25 -30.30
CA LEU A 8 10.52 46.34 -30.13
C LEU A 8 10.58 45.74 -28.71
N ILE A 9 10.28 46.53 -27.67
CA ILE A 9 10.23 46.05 -26.28
C ILE A 9 9.04 45.12 -26.05
N SER A 10 7.86 45.44 -26.60
CA SER A 10 6.68 44.58 -26.50
C SER A 10 6.91 43.23 -27.20
N MET A 11 7.59 43.25 -28.36
CA MET A 11 7.94 42.04 -29.09
C MET A 11 8.96 41.19 -28.33
N GLN A 12 10.00 41.82 -27.76
CA GLN A 12 10.97 41.11 -26.89
C GLN A 12 10.34 40.53 -25.63
N LEU A 13 9.44 41.26 -24.97
CA LEU A 13 8.75 40.78 -23.78
C LEU A 13 7.87 39.56 -24.08
N CYS A 14 7.18 39.56 -25.23
CA CYS A 14 6.43 38.39 -25.71
C CYS A 14 7.34 37.19 -26.01
N ILE A 15 8.50 37.41 -26.62
CA ILE A 15 9.49 36.35 -26.91
C ILE A 15 10.03 35.76 -25.59
N CYS A 16 10.37 36.60 -24.61
CA CYS A 16 10.83 36.17 -23.30
C CYS A 16 9.76 35.40 -22.52
N LEU A 17 8.49 35.83 -22.55
CA LEU A 17 7.39 35.09 -21.92
C LEU A 17 7.20 33.71 -22.54
N ARG A 18 7.24 33.63 -23.89
CA ARG A 18 7.12 32.36 -24.63
C ARG A 18 8.29 31.41 -24.33
N LEU A 19 9.53 31.93 -24.29
CA LEU A 19 10.72 31.15 -23.99
C LEU A 19 10.74 30.66 -22.53
N LYS A 20 10.28 31.49 -21.58
CA LYS A 20 10.18 31.10 -20.16
C LYS A 20 9.10 30.03 -19.95
N ALA A 21 7.96 30.12 -20.63
CA ALA A 21 6.94 29.08 -20.62
C ALA A 21 7.44 27.76 -21.25
N LEU A 22 8.25 27.84 -22.32
CA LEU A 22 8.88 26.67 -22.93
C LEU A 22 9.88 26.01 -21.96
N LEU A 23 10.67 26.80 -21.24
CA LEU A 23 11.63 26.29 -20.24
C LEU A 23 10.92 25.66 -19.03
N HIS A 24 9.79 26.21 -18.61
CA HIS A 24 8.95 25.65 -17.53
C HIS A 24 8.26 24.34 -17.96
N LEU A 25 7.82 24.23 -19.22
CA LEU A 25 7.32 22.98 -19.80
C LEU A 25 8.40 21.90 -19.91
N LEU A 26 9.66 22.29 -20.15
CA LEU A 26 10.79 21.36 -20.16
C LEU A 26 11.10 20.84 -18.74
N GLU A 27 11.05 21.68 -17.71
CA GLU A 27 11.26 21.26 -16.32
C GLU A 27 10.18 20.25 -15.86
N GLU A 28 8.91 20.54 -16.16
CA GLU A 28 7.78 19.64 -15.93
C GLU A 28 7.91 18.31 -16.70
N PHE A 29 8.41 18.36 -17.93
CA PHE A 29 8.63 17.17 -18.76
C PHE A 29 9.82 16.33 -18.28
N PHE A 30 10.90 16.97 -17.83
CA PHE A 30 12.08 16.28 -17.28
C PHE A 30 11.75 15.58 -15.95
N MET A 31 11.00 16.21 -15.03
CA MET A 31 10.64 15.59 -13.75
C MET A 31 9.60 14.46 -13.92
N LYS A 32 8.61 14.61 -14.80
CA LYS A 32 7.63 13.53 -15.07
C LYS A 32 8.21 12.37 -15.88
N LYS A 33 9.20 12.61 -16.75
CA LYS A 33 9.90 11.54 -17.47
C LYS A 33 11.04 10.91 -16.68
N ALA A 34 11.62 11.60 -15.71
CA ALA A 34 12.53 10.99 -14.74
C ALA A 34 11.84 9.89 -13.92
N ILE A 35 10.53 10.02 -13.66
CA ILE A 35 9.73 8.96 -13.01
C ILE A 35 9.50 7.76 -13.94
N ILE A 36 9.45 7.96 -15.26
CA ILE A 36 9.22 6.87 -16.23
C ILE A 36 10.52 6.20 -16.71
N MET A 37 11.68 6.88 -16.63
CA MET A 37 12.99 6.36 -17.06
C MET A 37 13.87 5.82 -15.92
N ALA A 38 13.34 5.73 -14.69
CA ALA A 38 14.00 5.08 -13.55
C ALA A 38 13.58 3.60 -13.36
N SER A 39 12.91 2.99 -14.34
CA SER A 39 12.55 1.56 -14.32
C SER A 39 13.47 0.69 -15.19
N ALA A 40 14.61 1.21 -15.64
CA ALA A 40 15.63 0.44 -16.34
C ALA A 40 16.92 0.47 -15.52
N ILE A 41 17.38 -0.72 -15.11
CA ILE A 41 18.61 -1.03 -14.36
C ILE A 41 18.44 -1.04 -12.83
N VAL A 42 17.75 -2.07 -12.32
CA VAL A 42 18.25 -2.92 -11.22
C VAL A 42 17.78 -4.36 -11.49
N LEU A 43 18.44 -5.06 -12.43
CA LEU A 43 18.53 -6.51 -12.36
C LEU A 43 19.70 -6.82 -11.43
N SER A 44 19.40 -7.08 -10.15
CA SER A 44 20.15 -7.97 -9.24
C SER A 44 19.51 -7.92 -7.86
N SER A 45 19.00 -9.07 -7.41
CA SER A 45 18.55 -9.38 -6.05
C SER A 45 17.29 -8.68 -5.51
N LEU A 46 16.10 -9.26 -5.71
CA LEU A 46 15.46 -10.16 -4.72
C LEU A 46 14.04 -10.58 -5.21
N SER A 47 13.81 -11.89 -5.14
CA SER A 47 12.53 -12.52 -4.78
C SER A 47 11.38 -12.54 -5.80
N TYR A 48 11.20 -13.72 -6.42
CA TYR A 48 9.93 -14.36 -6.76
C TYR A 48 8.70 -13.43 -6.78
N VAL A 49 8.37 -12.89 -7.96
CA VAL A 49 6.97 -12.67 -8.30
C VAL A 49 6.39 -14.08 -8.48
N SER A 50 5.75 -14.60 -7.42
CA SER A 50 4.74 -15.63 -7.65
C SER A 50 3.67 -14.94 -8.47
N ALA A 51 3.45 -15.41 -9.70
CA ALA A 51 2.24 -15.09 -10.42
C ALA A 51 1.09 -15.26 -9.44
N ALA A 52 0.32 -14.19 -9.19
CA ALA A 52 -0.95 -14.29 -8.51
C ALA A 52 -1.87 -15.10 -9.43
N THR A 53 -1.72 -16.43 -9.39
CA THR A 53 -2.83 -17.32 -9.67
C THR A 53 -3.91 -16.87 -8.70
N ALA A 54 -5.01 -16.33 -9.21
CA ALA A 54 -6.22 -16.16 -8.42
C ALA A 54 -6.36 -17.44 -7.59
N PRO A 55 -6.37 -17.36 -6.24
CA PRO A 55 -6.34 -18.55 -5.42
C PRO A 55 -7.54 -19.39 -5.82
N THR A 56 -7.27 -20.52 -6.47
CA THR A 56 -8.22 -21.62 -6.42
C THR A 56 -8.38 -21.87 -4.94
N ALA A 57 -9.57 -21.60 -4.43
CA ALA A 57 -9.90 -21.70 -3.02
C ALA A 57 -9.76 -23.16 -2.58
N ALA A 58 -8.52 -23.63 -2.42
CA ALA A 58 -8.21 -24.70 -1.50
C ALA A 58 -8.57 -24.11 -0.14
N THR A 59 -9.72 -24.54 0.38
CA THR A 59 -10.36 -24.05 1.60
C THR A 59 -9.45 -24.36 2.79
N LYS A 60 -8.40 -23.57 2.94
CA LYS A 60 -7.37 -23.76 3.95
C LYS A 60 -7.97 -23.35 5.30
N PRO A 61 -7.87 -24.19 6.35
CA PRO A 61 -8.38 -23.81 7.66
C PRO A 61 -7.61 -22.59 8.18
N VAL A 62 -8.32 -21.65 8.79
CA VAL A 62 -7.77 -20.35 9.25
C VAL A 62 -6.57 -20.52 10.20
N GLN A 63 -6.52 -21.61 10.96
CA GLN A 63 -5.40 -21.96 11.85
C GLN A 63 -4.08 -22.18 11.11
N SER A 64 -4.15 -22.55 9.83
CA SER A 64 -2.97 -22.80 9.01
C SER A 64 -2.58 -21.58 8.16
N TRP A 65 -3.38 -20.51 8.19
CA TRP A 65 -3.12 -19.32 7.39
C TRP A 65 -1.79 -18.65 7.76
N THR A 66 -1.14 -18.17 6.70
CA THR A 66 -0.02 -17.25 6.77
C THR A 66 -0.52 -15.83 6.74
N CYS A 67 0.37 -14.88 7.04
CA CYS A 67 0.10 -13.47 6.88
C CYS A 67 -0.22 -13.10 5.42
N GLN A 68 0.36 -13.80 4.43
CA GLN A 68 0.01 -13.61 3.03
C GLN A 68 -1.43 -14.02 2.75
N ASP A 69 -1.87 -15.18 3.24
CA ASP A 69 -3.27 -15.65 3.10
C ASP A 69 -4.27 -14.61 3.66
N PHE A 70 -3.89 -13.91 4.74
CA PHE A 70 -4.69 -12.82 5.32
C PHE A 70 -4.65 -11.53 4.50
N LEU A 71 -3.49 -11.12 3.99
CA LEU A 71 -3.33 -9.91 3.16
C LEU A 71 -4.05 -10.06 1.82
N ASP A 72 -4.18 -11.28 1.32
CA ASP A 72 -4.92 -11.59 0.08
C ASP A 72 -6.45 -11.46 0.25
N LEU A 73 -6.95 -11.38 1.50
CA LEU A 73 -8.35 -11.04 1.75
C LEU A 73 -8.64 -9.58 1.41
N SER A 74 -9.85 -9.33 0.90
CA SER A 74 -10.42 -7.98 0.88
C SER A 74 -10.44 -7.41 2.29
N GLU A 75 -10.07 -6.13 2.41
CA GLU A 75 -9.99 -5.37 3.66
C GLU A 75 -11.26 -5.53 4.52
N THR A 76 -12.42 -5.61 3.88
CA THR A 76 -13.73 -5.78 4.55
C THR A 76 -13.89 -7.11 5.29
N TYR A 77 -13.18 -8.16 4.88
CA TYR A 77 -13.23 -9.49 5.53
C TYR A 77 -12.09 -9.72 6.52
N ARG A 78 -11.11 -8.82 6.58
CA ARG A 78 -9.98 -8.93 7.51
C ARG A 78 -10.39 -8.89 8.98
N PRO A 79 -11.29 -8.00 9.44
CA PRO A 79 -11.76 -8.03 10.82
C PRO A 79 -12.38 -9.39 11.16
N THR A 80 -13.24 -9.93 10.28
CA THR A 80 -13.85 -11.25 10.47
C THR A 80 -12.81 -12.36 10.60
N ALA A 81 -11.77 -12.37 9.76
CA ALA A 81 -10.69 -13.36 9.86
C ALA A 81 -9.92 -13.25 11.19
N VAL A 82 -9.62 -12.02 11.63
CA VAL A 82 -8.96 -11.79 12.93
C VAL A 82 -9.85 -12.27 14.07
N GLY A 83 -11.17 -12.04 14.01
CA GLY A 83 -12.12 -12.45 15.04
C GLY A 83 -12.21 -13.97 15.16
N VAL A 84 -12.26 -14.68 14.02
CA VAL A 84 -12.21 -16.15 13.99
C VAL A 84 -10.92 -16.66 14.63
N VAL A 85 -9.77 -16.08 14.28
CA VAL A 85 -8.48 -16.46 14.86
C VAL A 85 -8.41 -16.19 16.37
N GLN A 86 -8.94 -15.05 16.82
CA GLN A 86 -8.93 -14.66 18.22
C GLN A 86 -9.73 -15.65 19.06
N VAL A 87 -10.94 -15.98 18.61
CA VAL A 87 -11.78 -17.04 19.18
C VAL A 87 -10.94 -18.33 19.27
N ILE A 88 -10.43 -18.86 18.16
CA ILE A 88 -9.66 -20.12 18.18
C ILE A 88 -8.47 -20.08 19.16
N ASN A 89 -7.80 -18.94 19.28
CA ASN A 89 -6.65 -18.77 20.17
C ASN A 89 -7.02 -18.78 21.66
N GLU A 90 -8.23 -18.38 22.03
CA GLU A 90 -8.63 -18.20 23.43
C GLU A 90 -8.94 -19.52 24.16
N LYS A 91 -8.99 -20.67 23.46
CA LYS A 91 -9.12 -22.06 23.99
C LYS A 91 -10.32 -22.35 24.91
N LYS A 92 -10.98 -21.33 25.46
CA LYS A 92 -12.16 -21.40 26.29
C LYS A 92 -13.25 -20.67 25.53
N HIS A 93 -14.11 -21.44 24.87
CA HIS A 93 -15.36 -20.96 24.33
C HIS A 93 -16.43 -21.27 25.34
N THR A 94 -16.69 -20.31 26.21
CA THR A 94 -17.86 -20.35 27.06
C THR A 94 -18.99 -19.65 26.32
N ASP A 95 -20.22 -20.13 26.50
CA ASP A 95 -21.44 -19.56 25.87
C ASP A 95 -21.72 -18.09 26.26
N LYS A 96 -20.83 -17.49 27.07
CA LYS A 96 -20.85 -16.11 27.55
C LYS A 96 -19.66 -15.27 27.06
N ASP A 97 -18.77 -15.84 26.24
CA ASP A 97 -17.66 -15.12 25.63
C ASP A 97 -18.19 -14.36 24.40
N TYR A 98 -18.56 -13.10 24.64
CA TYR A 98 -18.91 -12.18 23.57
C TYR A 98 -17.68 -11.89 22.71
N LEU A 99 -17.87 -11.84 21.39
CA LEU A 99 -16.83 -11.37 20.48
C LEU A 99 -16.61 -9.87 20.75
N ASP A 100 -15.40 -9.50 21.19
CA ASP A 100 -15.00 -8.12 21.46
C ASP A 100 -14.82 -7.36 20.13
N ILE A 101 -15.92 -6.76 19.64
CA ILE A 101 -15.94 -6.03 18.36
C ILE A 101 -15.04 -4.80 18.41
N ASP A 102 -15.05 -4.04 19.51
CA ASP A 102 -14.21 -2.84 19.67
C ASP A 102 -12.72 -3.20 19.73
N GLY A 103 -12.39 -4.30 20.42
CA GLY A 103 -11.04 -4.87 20.40
C GLY A 103 -10.62 -5.28 19.00
N LEU A 104 -11.53 -5.88 18.23
CA LEU A 104 -11.27 -6.35 16.88
C LEU A 104 -10.96 -5.21 15.91
N GLU A 105 -11.72 -4.11 15.98
CA GLU A 105 -11.46 -2.91 15.17
C GLU A 105 -10.08 -2.32 15.46
N THR A 106 -9.63 -2.39 16.72
CA THR A 106 -8.34 -1.84 17.15
C THR A 106 -7.17 -2.75 16.76
N ILE A 107 -7.31 -4.07 16.91
CA ILE A 107 -6.20 -5.00 16.64
C ILE A 107 -6.03 -5.29 15.14
N THR A 108 -7.10 -5.24 14.33
CA THR A 108 -7.03 -5.53 12.89
C THR A 108 -5.94 -4.72 12.17
N PRO A 109 -5.82 -3.38 12.30
CA PRO A 109 -4.73 -2.62 11.67
C PRO A 109 -3.34 -2.98 12.21
N SER A 110 -3.24 -3.37 13.48
CA SER A 110 -1.99 -3.89 14.06
C SER A 110 -1.60 -5.23 13.44
N VAL A 111 -2.56 -6.12 13.19
CA VAL A 111 -2.32 -7.40 12.50
C VAL A 111 -1.90 -7.16 11.05
N VAL A 112 -2.54 -6.23 10.35
CA VAL A 112 -2.11 -5.81 9.00
C VAL A 112 -0.65 -5.35 9.03
N THR A 113 -0.28 -4.49 9.98
CA THR A 113 1.10 -3.99 10.12
C THR A 113 2.11 -5.12 10.35
N ILE A 114 1.81 -6.05 11.26
CA ILE A 114 2.67 -7.22 11.53
C ILE A 114 2.79 -8.10 10.28
N CYS A 115 1.68 -8.34 9.58
CA CYS A 115 1.65 -9.22 8.43
C CYS A 115 2.31 -8.61 7.19
N THR A 116 2.20 -7.30 6.97
CA THR A 116 2.95 -6.60 5.91
C THR A 116 4.46 -6.70 6.13
N ALA A 117 4.91 -6.62 7.39
CA ALA A 117 6.34 -6.77 7.71
C ALA A 117 6.86 -8.21 7.58
N ASN A 118 5.99 -9.22 7.71
CA ASN A 118 6.38 -10.63 7.60
C ASN A 118 5.29 -11.50 6.96
N PRO A 119 5.17 -11.52 5.62
CA PRO A 119 4.08 -12.23 4.92
C PRO A 119 4.09 -13.75 5.13
N LYS A 120 5.25 -14.34 5.44
CA LYS A 120 5.38 -15.79 5.66
C LYS A 120 5.07 -16.21 7.10
N ALA A 121 4.84 -15.26 8.01
CA ALA A 121 4.51 -15.57 9.39
C ALA A 121 3.13 -16.25 9.51
N SER A 122 2.93 -16.96 10.61
CA SER A 122 1.64 -17.58 10.95
C SER A 122 0.66 -16.51 11.43
N LEU A 123 -0.54 -16.48 10.85
CA LEU A 123 -1.59 -15.52 11.22
C LEU A 123 -2.02 -15.66 12.69
N PRO A 124 -2.31 -16.87 13.24
CA PRO A 124 -2.61 -17.03 14.66
C PRO A 124 -1.59 -16.42 15.62
N LYS A 125 -0.30 -16.50 15.27
CA LYS A 125 0.77 -15.88 16.06
C LYS A 125 0.74 -14.36 15.95
N ALA A 126 0.53 -13.82 14.76
CA ALA A 126 0.40 -12.38 14.54
C ALA A 126 -0.79 -11.78 15.30
N VAL A 127 -1.95 -12.44 15.28
CA VAL A 127 -3.14 -12.02 16.04
C VAL A 127 -2.88 -12.05 17.54
N LYS A 128 -2.27 -13.13 18.05
CA LYS A 128 -1.89 -13.20 19.47
C LYS A 128 -0.90 -12.10 19.86
N GLN A 129 0.07 -11.80 19.00
CA GLN A 129 1.04 -10.72 19.23
C GLN A 129 0.39 -9.34 19.23
N ALA A 130 -0.58 -9.09 18.35
CA ALA A 130 -1.34 -7.84 18.32
C ALA A 130 -2.22 -7.68 19.56
N ALA A 131 -2.93 -8.75 19.95
CA ALA A 131 -3.79 -8.76 21.13
C ALA A 131 -3.02 -8.56 22.45
N ALA A 132 -1.78 -9.04 22.54
CA ALA A 132 -0.92 -8.82 23.71
C ALA A 132 -0.43 -7.37 23.88
N LYS A 133 -0.66 -6.50 22.90
CA LYS A 133 -0.33 -5.06 22.94
C LYS A 133 -1.54 -4.17 23.22
N LYS A 134 -2.74 -4.76 23.31
CA LYS A 134 -3.98 -4.10 23.75
C LYS A 134 -3.99 -4.02 25.28
#